data_AF-A0A1A2NC38-F1
#
_entry.id   AF-A0A1A2NC38-F1
#
_cell.length_a   1.000
_cell.length_b   1.000
_cell.length_c   1.000
_cell.angle_alpha   90.00
_cell.angle_beta   90.00
_cell.angle_gamma   90.00
#
_symmetry.space_group_name_H-M   'P 1'
#
loop_
_entity.id
_entity.type
_entity.pdbx_description
1 polymer ?
#
loop_
_entity_poly.entity_id
_entity_poly.type
_entity_poly.pdbx_seq_one_letter_code
_entity_poly.pdbx_strand_id
1 'polypeptide(L)'
;MSHNGTSDAVAQAVGKVTEALETIERARGHLYSFHQLTGRADLQLDEAVARLKDLGHADLAEHLRRELIGRNVLPGRWSFQVVDDYDDGYYRCFQEIERLVRDRLTGGRRHLHEAQLKERRRTAGHPAHTATPHDHSSKD
;
A
#
# COMPACT_ATOMS: atom_id res chain seq x y z
N MET A 1 -40.28 2.70 5.52
CA MET A 1 -39.11 3.60 5.36
C MET A 1 -37.83 2.91 5.83
N SER A 2 -37.39 1.81 5.21
CA SER A 2 -36.35 0.94 5.82
C SER A 2 -35.21 0.52 4.90
N HIS A 3 -35.34 0.72 3.57
CA HIS A 3 -34.32 0.26 2.62
C HIS A 3 -33.07 1.14 2.52
N ASN A 4 -33.20 2.45 2.75
CA ASN A 4 -32.08 3.37 2.57
C ASN A 4 -31.04 3.26 3.70
N GLY A 5 -31.50 3.07 4.95
CA GLY A 5 -30.60 2.90 6.10
C GLY A 5 -29.77 1.62 6.04
N THR A 6 -30.35 0.50 5.58
CA THR A 6 -29.61 -0.74 5.37
C THR A 6 -28.60 -0.62 4.23
N SER A 7 -28.97 0.00 3.11
CA SER A 7 -28.03 0.25 2.00
C SER A 7 -26.85 1.13 2.42
N ASP A 8 -27.10 2.18 3.21
CA ASP A 8 -26.07 3.09 3.70
C ASP A 8 -25.14 2.39 4.72
N ALA A 9 -25.68 1.53 5.58
CA ALA A 9 -24.89 0.73 6.51
C ALA A 9 -24.00 -0.28 5.78
N VAL A 10 -24.52 -0.92 4.72
CA VAL A 10 -23.74 -1.81 3.86
C VAL A 10 -22.62 -1.05 3.14
N ALA A 11 -22.93 0.11 2.54
CA ALA A 11 -21.92 0.93 1.87
C ALA A 11 -20.80 1.37 2.82
N GLN A 12 -21.13 1.75 4.06
CA GLN A 12 -20.15 2.08 5.10
C GLN A 12 -19.27 0.90 5.47
N ALA A 13 -19.86 -0.28 5.69
CA ALA A 13 -19.11 -1.47 6.06
C ALA A 13 -18.12 -1.90 4.96
N VAL A 14 -18.58 -1.93 3.70
CA VAL A 14 -17.71 -2.24 2.55
C VAL A 14 -16.64 -1.18 2.35
N GLY A 15 -16.99 0.10 2.53
CA GLY A 15 -16.02 1.20 2.53
C GLY A 15 -14.93 0.99 3.57
N LYS A 16 -15.28 0.56 4.79
CA LYS A 16 -14.28 0.30 5.85
C LYS A 16 -13.34 -0.87 5.52
N VAL A 17 -13.83 -1.91 4.84
CA VAL A 17 -12.97 -3.01 4.35
C VAL A 17 -12.02 -2.49 3.26
N THR A 18 -12.50 -1.63 2.37
CA THR A 18 -11.68 -1.00 1.32
C THR A 18 -10.61 -0.10 1.92
N GLU A 19 -10.97 0.75 2.89
CA GLU A 19 -10.03 1.62 3.62
C GLU A 19 -8.95 0.81 4.35
N ALA A 20 -9.31 -0.36 4.90
CA ALA A 20 -8.33 -1.27 5.47
C ALA A 20 -7.36 -1.79 4.41
N LEU A 21 -7.83 -2.18 3.22
CA LEU A 21 -6.96 -2.58 2.11
C LEU A 21 -6.04 -1.43 1.67
N GLU A 22 -6.54 -0.20 1.56
CA GLU A 22 -5.72 0.99 1.24
C GLU A 22 -4.63 1.23 2.29
N THR A 23 -4.92 0.95 3.56
CA THR A 23 -3.91 1.00 4.63
C THR A 23 -2.85 -0.08 4.45
N ILE A 24 -3.25 -1.29 4.05
CA ILE A 24 -2.32 -2.38 3.71
C ILE A 24 -1.49 -2.04 2.47
N GLU A 25 -2.05 -1.38 1.45
CA GLU A 25 -1.30 -0.90 0.28
C GLU A 25 -0.19 0.08 0.67
N ARG A 26 -0.45 0.96 1.66
CA ARG A 26 0.58 1.85 2.20
C ARG A 26 1.67 1.08 2.96
N ALA A 27 1.28 0.08 3.76
CA ALA A 27 2.23 -0.80 4.44
C ALA A 27 3.12 -1.55 3.44
N ARG A 28 2.53 -2.06 2.36
CA ARG A 28 3.23 -2.66 1.21
C ARG A 28 4.23 -1.68 0.60
N GLY A 29 3.82 -0.43 0.37
CA GLY A 29 4.73 0.63 -0.10
C GLY A 29 5.96 0.83 0.81
N HIS A 30 5.78 0.74 2.13
CA HIS A 30 6.91 0.80 3.07
C HIS A 30 7.85 -0.41 2.97
N LEU A 31 7.38 -1.60 2.60
CA LEU A 31 8.25 -2.75 2.35
C LEU A 31 9.12 -2.56 1.11
N TYR A 32 8.59 -1.93 0.05
CA TYR A 32 9.39 -1.56 -1.11
C TYR A 32 10.46 -0.53 -0.76
N SER A 33 10.09 0.50 0.00
CA SER A 33 11.06 1.48 0.50
C SER A 33 12.12 0.81 1.38
N PHE A 34 11.73 -0.10 2.27
CA PHE A 34 12.65 -0.90 3.07
C PHE A 34 13.63 -1.68 2.20
N HIS A 35 13.14 -2.44 1.20
CA HIS A 35 13.98 -3.21 0.29
C HIS A 35 15.01 -2.33 -0.43
N GLN A 36 14.58 -1.19 -0.99
CA GLN A 36 15.46 -0.27 -1.70
C GLN A 36 16.51 0.38 -0.78
N LEU A 37 16.10 0.80 0.42
CA LEU A 37 17.01 1.40 1.39
C LEU A 37 18.04 0.38 1.89
N THR A 38 17.62 -0.87 2.14
CA THR A 38 18.54 -1.95 2.51
C THR A 38 19.54 -2.24 1.39
N GLY A 39 19.07 -2.39 0.14
CA GLY A 39 19.96 -2.64 -1.00
C GLY A 39 20.97 -1.50 -1.21
N ARG A 40 20.52 -0.24 -1.04
CA ARG A 40 21.43 0.91 -1.07
C ARG A 40 22.48 0.86 0.04
N ALA A 41 22.08 0.50 1.26
CA ALA A 41 23.00 0.40 2.39
C ALA A 41 24.05 -0.72 2.18
N ASP A 42 23.65 -1.83 1.55
CA ASP A 42 24.57 -2.92 1.20
C ASP A 42 25.67 -2.45 0.21
N LEU A 43 25.30 -1.67 -0.81
CA LEU A 43 26.28 -1.06 -1.73
C LEU A 43 27.20 -0.04 -1.02
N GLN A 44 26.67 0.74 -0.09
CA GLN A 44 27.50 1.65 0.72
C GLN A 44 28.49 0.89 1.59
N LEU A 45 28.11 -0.31 2.07
CA LEU A 45 28.99 -1.17 2.84
C LEU A 45 30.11 -1.75 1.98
N ASP A 46 29.83 -2.14 0.73
CA ASP A 46 30.88 -2.54 -0.23
C ASP A 46 31.93 -1.45 -0.40
N GLU A 47 31.50 -0.20 -0.61
CA GLU A 47 32.41 0.95 -0.69
C GLU A 47 33.23 1.13 0.60
N ALA A 48 32.61 0.99 1.76
CA ALA A 48 33.30 1.11 3.05
C ALA A 48 34.35 0.00 3.25
N VAL A 49 34.02 -1.24 2.87
CA VAL A 49 34.95 -2.38 2.92
C VAL A 49 36.15 -2.15 2.02
N ALA A 50 35.94 -1.65 0.79
CA ALA A 50 37.04 -1.30 -0.12
C ALA A 50 37.96 -0.23 0.51
N ARG A 51 37.38 0.86 1.03
CA ARG A 51 38.16 1.93 1.67
C ARG A 51 38.95 1.47 2.89
N LEU A 52 38.38 0.60 3.72
CA LEU A 52 39.08 0.04 4.87
C LEU A 52 40.30 -0.79 4.44
N LYS A 53 40.21 -1.54 3.34
CA LYS A 53 41.36 -2.26 2.78
C LYS A 53 42.45 -1.29 2.30
N ASP A 54 42.07 -0.25 1.58
CA ASP A 54 43.02 0.76 1.06
C ASP A 54 43.76 1.50 2.18
N LEU A 55 43.11 1.68 3.34
CA LEU A 55 43.69 2.29 4.54
C LEU A 55 44.51 1.29 5.39
N GLY A 56 44.67 0.04 4.95
CA GLY A 56 45.45 -0.98 5.66
C GLY A 56 44.70 -1.73 6.76
N HIS A 57 43.38 -1.51 6.92
CA HIS A 57 42.52 -2.21 7.89
C HIS A 57 41.87 -3.45 7.29
N ALA A 58 42.69 -4.36 6.74
CA ALA A 58 42.22 -5.53 6.02
C ALA A 58 41.45 -6.52 6.92
N ASP A 59 41.81 -6.60 8.20
CA ASP A 59 41.15 -7.43 9.22
C ASP A 59 39.71 -6.96 9.49
N LEU A 60 39.49 -5.65 9.66
CA LEU A 60 38.16 -5.07 9.84
C LEU A 60 37.32 -5.19 8.58
N ALA A 61 37.91 -4.93 7.41
CA ALA A 61 37.25 -5.11 6.12
C ALA A 61 36.76 -6.55 5.91
N GLU A 62 37.59 -7.54 6.25
CA GLU A 62 37.24 -8.95 6.15
C GLU A 62 36.17 -9.36 7.16
N HIS A 63 36.24 -8.83 8.39
CA HIS A 63 35.21 -9.05 9.39
C HIS A 63 33.85 -8.52 8.93
N LEU A 64 33.77 -7.28 8.45
CA LEU A 64 32.54 -6.69 7.93
C LEU A 64 31.98 -7.50 6.76
N ARG A 65 32.84 -7.87 5.80
CA ARG A 65 32.45 -8.68 4.64
C ARG A 65 31.85 -10.02 5.07
N ARG A 66 32.44 -10.68 6.07
CA ARG A 66 31.96 -11.97 6.55
C ARG A 66 30.64 -11.88 7.32
N GLU A 67 30.47 -10.85 8.15
CA GLU A 67 29.34 -10.77 9.08
C GLU A 67 28.11 -10.06 8.50
N LEU A 68 28.29 -9.15 7.54
CA LEU A 68 27.25 -8.25 7.05
C LEU A 68 26.93 -8.42 5.56
N ILE A 69 27.94 -8.55 4.69
CA ILE A 69 27.69 -8.67 3.24
C ILE A 69 27.04 -10.03 2.94
N GLY A 70 25.91 -10.00 2.24
CA GLY A 70 25.11 -11.19 1.94
C GLY A 70 24.30 -11.73 3.13
N ARG A 71 24.26 -11.01 4.25
CA ARG A 71 23.47 -11.39 5.43
C ARG A 71 21.98 -11.22 5.13
N ASN A 72 21.20 -12.26 5.44
CA ASN A 72 19.74 -12.18 5.38
C ASN A 72 19.19 -11.17 6.40
N VAL A 73 18.21 -10.34 5.98
CA VAL A 73 17.55 -9.36 6.87
C VAL A 73 16.61 -10.02 7.87
N LEU A 74 16.07 -11.19 7.52
CA LEU A 74 15.28 -12.07 8.37
C LEU A 74 15.75 -13.52 8.14
N PRO A 75 15.47 -14.47 9.06
CA PRO A 75 15.86 -15.86 8.86
C PRO A 75 15.43 -16.41 7.49
N GLY A 76 16.42 -16.79 6.67
CA GLY A 76 16.24 -17.35 5.34
C GLY A 76 15.75 -16.37 4.26
N ARG A 77 15.77 -15.06 4.51
CA ARG A 77 15.19 -14.06 3.60
C ARG A 77 16.08 -12.84 3.39
N TRP A 78 16.29 -12.54 2.11
CA TRP A 78 16.71 -11.24 1.63
C TRP A 78 15.53 -10.28 1.62
N SER A 79 15.80 -8.97 1.58
CA SER A 79 14.76 -7.95 1.65
C SER A 79 13.73 -8.04 0.52
N PHE A 80 14.12 -8.46 -0.69
CA PHE A 80 13.17 -8.68 -1.79
C PHE A 80 12.24 -9.87 -1.51
N GLN A 81 12.74 -10.94 -0.88
CA GLN A 81 11.91 -12.10 -0.52
C GLN A 81 10.90 -11.76 0.58
N VAL A 82 11.22 -10.80 1.44
CA VAL A 82 10.24 -10.25 2.40
C VAL A 82 9.10 -9.53 1.67
N VAL A 83 9.42 -8.79 0.60
CA VAL A 83 8.41 -8.15 -0.26
C VAL A 83 7.57 -9.20 -0.97
N ASP A 84 8.22 -10.18 -1.61
CA ASP A 84 7.54 -11.26 -2.36
C ASP A 84 6.59 -12.05 -1.45
N ASP A 85 7.04 -12.47 -0.27
CA ASP A 85 6.21 -13.21 0.69
C ASP A 85 5.01 -12.38 1.18
N TYR A 86 5.18 -11.06 1.36
CA TYR A 86 4.08 -10.19 1.75
C TYR A 86 3.06 -10.03 0.62
N ASP A 87 3.55 -9.83 -0.60
CA ASP A 87 2.74 -9.63 -1.80
C ASP A 87 1.93 -10.89 -2.15
N ASP A 88 2.61 -12.03 -2.20
CA ASP A 88 2.02 -13.31 -2.59
C ASP A 88 1.13 -13.92 -1.51
N GLY A 89 1.41 -13.61 -0.25
CA GLY A 89 0.67 -14.09 0.91
C GLY A 89 -0.40 -13.10 1.36
N TYR A 90 -0.01 -12.23 2.31
CA TYR A 90 -0.97 -11.41 3.07
C TYR A 90 -1.72 -10.42 2.18
N TYR A 91 -1.00 -9.72 1.30
CA TYR A 91 -1.59 -8.69 0.45
C TYR A 91 -2.56 -9.26 -0.58
N ARG A 92 -2.16 -10.30 -1.32
CA ARG A 92 -3.03 -10.99 -2.28
C ARG A 92 -4.31 -11.50 -1.62
N CYS A 93 -4.20 -12.15 -0.47
CA CYS A 93 -5.36 -12.63 0.29
C CYS A 93 -6.31 -11.47 0.66
N PHE A 94 -5.77 -10.35 1.15
CA PHE A 94 -6.58 -9.18 1.49
C PHE A 94 -7.33 -8.63 0.27
N GLN A 95 -6.64 -8.48 -0.86
CA GLN A 95 -7.25 -8.00 -2.11
C GLN A 95 -8.39 -8.92 -2.60
N GLU A 96 -8.21 -10.24 -2.48
CA GLU A 96 -9.23 -11.21 -2.86
C GLU A 96 -10.47 -11.13 -1.96
N ILE A 97 -10.26 -10.99 -0.65
CA ILE A 97 -11.36 -10.89 0.32
C ILE A 97 -12.10 -9.55 0.22
N GLU A 98 -11.39 -8.42 0.05
CA GLU A 98 -12.03 -7.13 -0.22
C GLU A 98 -12.91 -7.22 -1.47
N ARG A 99 -12.37 -7.76 -2.56
CA ARG A 99 -13.10 -7.90 -3.82
C ARG A 99 -14.34 -8.76 -3.64
N LEU A 100 -14.22 -9.90 -2.96
CA LEU A 100 -15.35 -10.77 -2.64
C LEU A 100 -16.47 -10.02 -1.89
N VAL A 101 -16.10 -9.27 -0.85
CA VAL A 101 -17.04 -8.51 -0.03
C VAL A 101 -17.74 -7.43 -0.86
N ARG A 102 -16.98 -6.65 -1.63
CA ARG A 102 -17.50 -5.60 -2.51
C ARG A 102 -18.41 -6.17 -3.60
N ASP A 103 -18.00 -7.24 -4.27
CA ASP A 103 -18.78 -7.86 -5.33
C ASP A 103 -20.13 -8.36 -4.81
N ARG A 104 -20.15 -9.02 -3.65
CA ARG A 104 -21.38 -9.57 -3.05
C ARG A 104 -22.33 -8.50 -2.52
N LEU A 105 -21.81 -7.43 -1.92
CA LEU A 105 -22.64 -6.48 -1.17
C LEU A 105 -22.96 -5.20 -1.93
N THR A 106 -22.15 -4.81 -2.91
CA THR A 106 -22.33 -3.56 -3.68
C THR A 106 -22.42 -3.76 -5.19
N GLY A 107 -22.36 -5.01 -5.66
CA GLY A 107 -22.31 -5.33 -7.09
C GLY A 107 -20.99 -4.86 -7.72
N GLY A 108 -19.89 -4.89 -6.96
CA GLY A 108 -18.56 -4.53 -7.43
C GLY A 108 -18.30 -3.02 -7.48
N ARG A 109 -19.30 -2.18 -7.20
CA ARG A 109 -19.17 -0.71 -7.22
C ARG A 109 -18.18 -0.23 -6.16
N ARG A 110 -17.19 0.53 -6.60
CA ARG A 110 -16.18 1.18 -5.76
C ARG A 110 -16.70 2.51 -5.23
N HIS A 111 -16.19 2.92 -4.06
CA HIS A 111 -16.42 4.23 -3.44
C HIS A 111 -17.89 4.65 -3.29
N LEU A 112 -18.79 3.69 -3.03
CA LEU A 112 -20.21 4.00 -2.87
C LEU A 112 -20.48 4.92 -1.68
N HIS A 113 -19.81 4.67 -0.56
CA HIS A 113 -19.99 5.48 0.63
C HIS A 113 -19.56 6.93 0.39
N GLU A 114 -18.41 7.14 -0.25
CA GLU A 114 -17.87 8.44 -0.62
C GLU A 114 -18.76 9.14 -1.65
N ALA A 115 -19.30 8.41 -2.63
CA ALA A 115 -20.25 8.95 -3.61
C ALA A 115 -21.53 9.44 -2.91
N GLN A 116 -22.10 8.67 -1.98
CA GLN A 116 -23.24 9.09 -1.18
C GLN A 116 -22.91 10.28 -0.27
N LEU A 117 -21.71 10.30 0.31
CA LEU A 117 -21.24 11.42 1.13
C LEU A 117 -21.08 12.70 0.29
N LYS A 118 -20.54 12.59 -0.92
CA LYS A 118 -20.43 13.69 -1.88
C LYS A 118 -21.81 14.23 -2.24
N GLU A 119 -22.76 13.35 -2.54
CA GLU A 119 -24.14 13.74 -2.87
C GLU A 119 -24.81 14.53 -1.74
N ARG A 120 -24.60 14.13 -0.48
CA ARG A 120 -25.12 14.90 0.67
C ARG A 120 -24.43 16.24 0.91
N ARG A 121 -23.19 16.40 0.46
CA ARG A 121 -22.35 17.60 0.69
C ARG A 121 -22.40 18.60 -0.45
N ARG A 122 -22.78 18.20 -1.66
CA ARG A 122 -22.78 19.08 -2.82
C ARG A 122 -23.85 20.17 -2.68
N THR A 123 -23.53 21.38 -3.16
CA THR A 123 -24.51 22.47 -3.26
C THR A 123 -25.21 22.36 -4.61
N ALA A 124 -26.55 22.31 -4.59
CA ALA A 124 -27.32 22.30 -5.82
C ALA A 124 -27.05 23.55 -6.68
N GLY A 125 -26.83 23.36 -7.98
CA GLY A 125 -26.58 24.44 -8.94
C GLY A 125 -25.18 25.08 -8.91
N HIS A 126 -24.30 24.70 -7.96
CA HIS A 126 -22.95 25.25 -7.92
C HIS A 126 -22.05 24.55 -8.97
N PRO A 127 -21.39 25.28 -9.88
CA PRO A 127 -20.70 24.70 -11.04
C PRO A 127 -19.50 23.81 -10.71
N ALA A 128 -18.93 23.96 -9.51
CA ALA A 128 -17.86 23.07 -9.03
C ALA A 128 -18.36 21.87 -8.19
N HIS A 129 -19.67 21.80 -7.87
CA HIS A 129 -20.25 20.77 -6.99
C HIS A 129 -21.07 19.75 -7.80
N THR A 130 -20.55 19.35 -8.95
CA THR A 130 -21.21 18.41 -9.87
C THR A 130 -21.28 17.00 -9.27
N ALA A 131 -22.32 16.24 -9.62
CA ALA A 131 -22.53 14.91 -9.04
C ALA A 131 -21.47 13.91 -9.51
N THR A 132 -21.12 13.95 -10.80
CA THR A 132 -20.13 13.05 -11.42
C THR A 132 -19.09 13.84 -12.23
N PRO A 133 -17.93 13.26 -12.57
CA PRO A 133 -16.89 13.95 -13.34
C PRO A 133 -17.33 14.47 -14.73
N HIS A 134 -18.38 13.90 -15.31
CA HIS A 134 -18.90 14.26 -16.64
C HIS A 134 -20.24 15.02 -16.59
N ASP A 135 -20.66 15.45 -15.40
CA ASP A 135 -21.89 16.18 -15.24
C ASP A 135 -21.69 17.65 -15.68
N HIS A 136 -22.33 18.01 -16.80
CA HIS A 136 -22.28 19.35 -17.42
C HIS A 136 -23.49 20.23 -17.10
N SER A 137 -24.33 19.83 -16.14
CA SER A 137 -25.61 20.49 -15.79
C SER A 137 -25.48 21.92 -15.23
N SER A 138 -24.26 22.47 -15.13
CA SER A 138 -23.98 23.80 -14.57
C SER A 138 -23.59 24.85 -15.61
N LYS A 139 -23.86 24.61 -16.90
CA LYS A 139 -23.48 25.51 -18.00
C LYS A 139 -24.58 26.47 -18.48
N ASP A 140 -25.73 26.52 -17.79
CA ASP A 140 -26.80 27.48 -18.10
C ASP A 140 -26.82 28.65 -17.12
#